data_AF-A0A7X6NG67-F1
#
_entry.id   AF-A0A7X6NG67-F1
#
_cell.length_a   1.000
_cell.length_b   1.000
_cell.length_c   1.000
_cell.angle_alpha   90.00
_cell.angle_beta   90.00
_cell.angle_gamma   90.00
#
_symmetry.space_group_name_H-M   'P 1'
#
loop_
_entity.id
_entity.type
_entity.pdbx_description
1 polymer ?
#
loop_
_entity_poly.entity_id
_entity_poly.type
_entity_poly.pdbx_seq_one_letter_code
_entity_poly.pdbx_strand_id
1 'polypeptide(L)'
;MENNLYNLYTELKNETYRPGRSICFVVTYPKLREIFAADFKDRIVHHLLVARLEPYYEKRFIYDSYACRKDKGAHKAVLRLRKFSRQNKYYLQIDVKNFFTSIDKNTLYSIFLKGKFNKETRSLLKKMIFHDPTSNYYLKGDGNLFSKIPPCKSLFYTPKNRGLPIGNLTSQFFANVYLNEVDQYIKRTLKVKHYIRYVDDMILLSDDKNQLLKWRDEINGFLSEKLKLSLHPGKDRIGAVENGIDFLGYIVRPNYILSRRRVAGNLKKKLNLFNKGYYLLSNNQKQISLPLSSNPTDEEIARMLTTVNSYYGHFKHADTYNLRKNLYENRMGKLKNYLEPVDNYAHFRIAK
;
A
#
# COMPACT_ATOMS: atom_id res chain seq x y z
N MET A 1 18.76 23.97 -13.06
CA MET A 1 18.35 23.07 -11.95
C MET A 1 18.81 23.59 -10.60
N GLU A 2 20.05 24.09 -10.50
CA GLU A 2 20.64 24.66 -9.26
C GLU A 2 19.85 25.85 -8.68
N ASN A 3 19.42 26.81 -9.51
CA ASN A 3 18.62 27.96 -9.05
C ASN A 3 17.33 27.55 -8.31
N ASN A 4 16.66 26.49 -8.76
CA ASN A 4 15.43 26.01 -8.12
C ASN A 4 15.71 25.40 -6.73
N LEU A 5 16.85 24.74 -6.57
CA LEU A 5 17.28 24.20 -5.28
C LEU A 5 17.70 25.31 -4.33
N TYR A 6 18.44 26.30 -4.81
CA TYR A 6 18.83 27.47 -4.02
C TYR A 6 17.62 28.29 -3.55
N ASN A 7 16.62 28.47 -4.42
CA ASN A 7 15.37 29.12 -4.07
C ASN A 7 14.62 28.34 -2.99
N LEU A 8 14.47 27.02 -3.14
CA LEU A 8 13.83 26.17 -2.13
C LEU A 8 14.60 26.21 -0.79
N TYR A 9 15.93 26.18 -0.83
CA TYR A 9 16.75 26.33 0.37
C TYR A 9 16.48 27.66 1.07
N THR A 10 16.43 28.76 0.32
CA THR A 10 16.12 30.09 0.85
C THR A 10 14.70 30.15 1.44
N GLU A 11 13.71 29.57 0.76
CA GLU A 11 12.32 29.46 1.25
C GLU A 11 12.23 28.67 2.57
N LEU A 12 13.00 27.59 2.70
CA LEU A 12 13.02 26.76 3.90
C LEU A 12 13.77 27.46 5.05
N LYS A 13 14.91 28.11 4.76
CA LYS A 13 15.72 28.85 5.74
C LYS A 13 14.94 30.03 6.32
N ASN A 14 14.20 30.75 5.48
CA ASN A 14 13.41 31.92 5.88
C ASN A 14 11.99 31.55 6.36
N GLU A 15 11.68 30.26 6.49
CA GLU A 15 10.34 29.74 6.84
C GLU A 15 9.19 30.23 5.93
N THR A 16 9.47 30.71 4.72
CA THR A 16 8.46 31.20 3.76
C THR A 16 7.89 30.10 2.85
N TYR A 17 8.50 28.91 2.82
CA TYR A 17 8.02 27.78 2.03
C TYR A 17 6.53 27.46 2.29
N ARG A 18 5.79 27.23 1.20
CA ARG A 18 4.42 26.73 1.16
C ARG A 18 4.32 25.60 0.13
N PRO A 19 3.55 24.53 0.41
CA PRO A 19 3.22 23.51 -0.59
C PRO A 19 2.68 24.13 -1.88
N GLY A 20 3.10 23.59 -3.01
CA GLY A 20 2.61 23.96 -4.33
C GLY A 20 1.31 23.25 -4.72
N ARG A 21 0.99 23.37 -6.01
CA ARG A 21 -0.20 22.76 -6.61
C ARG A 21 -0.05 21.23 -6.68
N SER A 22 -1.06 20.50 -6.23
CA SER A 22 -1.10 19.04 -6.35
C SER A 22 -1.65 18.59 -7.71
N ILE A 23 -1.25 17.41 -8.19
CA ILE A 23 -1.90 16.73 -9.31
C ILE A 23 -2.93 15.75 -8.74
N CYS A 24 -4.20 15.97 -9.04
CA CYS A 24 -5.30 15.10 -8.61
C CYS A 24 -5.73 14.18 -9.74
N PHE A 25 -5.79 12.87 -9.49
CA PHE A 25 -6.28 11.89 -10.47
C PHE A 25 -6.92 10.68 -9.80
N VAL A 26 -7.75 9.95 -10.55
CA VAL A 26 -8.40 8.72 -10.07
C VAL A 26 -7.67 7.49 -10.57
N VAL A 27 -7.37 6.57 -9.67
CA VAL A 27 -6.96 5.21 -9.99
C VAL A 27 -8.19 4.30 -9.90
N THR A 28 -8.43 3.52 -10.95
CA THR A 28 -9.62 2.64 -11.05
C THR A 28 -9.38 1.22 -10.55
N TYR A 29 -8.10 0.79 -10.45
CA TYR A 29 -7.72 -0.57 -10.09
C TYR A 29 -6.72 -0.59 -8.92
N PRO A 30 -6.87 -1.48 -7.90
CA PRO A 30 -7.91 -2.51 -7.76
C PRO A 30 -9.26 -1.98 -7.24
N LYS A 31 -9.31 -0.74 -6.76
CA LYS A 31 -10.52 -0.04 -6.32
C LYS A 31 -10.39 1.42 -6.73
N LEU A 32 -11.52 2.06 -6.97
CA LEU A 32 -11.58 3.49 -7.24
C LEU A 32 -11.02 4.30 -6.06
N ARG A 33 -9.99 5.11 -6.31
CA ARG A 33 -9.38 6.00 -5.33
C ARG A 33 -8.90 7.28 -6.01
N GLU A 34 -9.19 8.41 -5.39
CA GLU A 34 -8.49 9.66 -5.69
C GLU A 34 -7.07 9.63 -5.13
N ILE A 35 -6.15 10.22 -5.87
CA ILE A 35 -4.74 10.37 -5.53
C ILE A 35 -4.38 11.84 -5.72
N PHE A 36 -3.74 12.42 -4.71
CA PHE A 36 -3.11 13.73 -4.77
C PHE A 36 -1.60 13.51 -4.78
N ALA A 37 -0.98 13.68 -5.95
CA ALA A 37 0.46 13.65 -6.10
C ALA A 37 1.01 15.07 -5.99
N ALA A 38 1.84 15.31 -4.99
CA ALA A 38 2.56 16.58 -4.86
C ALA A 38 3.48 16.85 -6.07
N ASP A 39 3.77 18.12 -6.30
CA ASP A 39 4.75 18.54 -7.31
C ASP A 39 6.17 18.13 -6.90
N PHE A 40 7.10 18.13 -7.84
CA PHE A 40 8.47 17.69 -7.63
C PHE A 40 9.18 18.47 -6.50
N LYS A 41 9.00 19.81 -6.45
CA LYS A 41 9.55 20.67 -5.37
C LYS A 41 9.11 20.15 -3.99
N ASP A 42 7.82 19.89 -3.82
CA ASP A 42 7.24 19.44 -2.56
C ASP A 42 7.68 18.02 -2.20
N ARG A 43 7.91 17.15 -3.20
CA ARG A 43 8.47 15.80 -2.95
C ARG A 43 9.85 15.86 -2.32
N ILE A 44 10.71 16.79 -2.75
CA ILE A 44 12.02 17.01 -2.11
C ILE A 44 11.82 17.36 -0.63
N VAL A 45 10.88 18.26 -0.34
CA VAL A 45 10.56 18.65 1.03
C VAL A 45 9.97 17.49 1.85
N HIS A 46 9.14 16.64 1.24
CA HIS A 46 8.65 15.42 1.87
C HIS A 46 9.78 14.48 2.28
N HIS A 47 10.75 14.24 1.38
CA HIS A 47 11.92 13.42 1.66
C HIS A 47 12.78 14.04 2.77
N LEU A 48 13.02 15.34 2.72
CA LEU A 48 13.76 16.06 3.76
C LEU A 48 13.08 15.94 5.13
N LEU A 49 11.77 16.16 5.20
CA LEU A 49 11.01 16.07 6.43
C LEU A 49 11.02 14.64 6.99
N VAL A 50 10.75 13.63 6.15
CA VAL A 50 10.77 12.23 6.59
C VAL A 50 12.16 11.81 7.06
N ALA A 51 13.23 12.21 6.36
CA ALA A 51 14.61 11.91 6.79
C ALA A 51 14.94 12.47 8.18
N ARG A 52 14.33 13.60 8.58
CA ARG A 52 14.50 14.18 9.93
C ARG A 52 13.66 13.47 11.00
N LEU A 53 12.49 12.95 10.64
CA LEU A 53 11.55 12.32 11.58
C LEU A 53 11.84 10.83 11.77
N GLU A 54 12.20 10.12 10.70
CA GLU A 54 12.35 8.67 10.63
C GLU A 54 13.30 8.11 11.70
N PRO A 55 14.51 8.67 11.96
CA PRO A 55 15.42 8.13 12.98
C PRO A 55 14.83 8.08 14.40
N TYR A 56 13.92 9.01 14.72
CA TYR A 56 13.25 9.05 16.02
C TYR A 56 12.14 8.00 16.12
N TYR A 57 11.33 7.85 15.06
CA TYR A 57 10.18 6.95 15.05
C TYR A 57 10.52 5.50 14.75
N GLU A 58 11.53 5.24 13.91
CA GLU A 58 11.92 3.87 13.55
C GLU A 58 12.35 3.07 14.79
N LYS A 59 13.03 3.72 15.74
CA LYS A 59 13.40 3.12 17.05
C LYS A 59 12.20 2.80 17.94
N ARG A 60 11.04 3.39 17.66
CA ARG A 60 9.81 3.26 18.47
C ARG A 60 8.79 2.34 17.83
N PHE A 61 8.83 2.19 16.51
CA PHE A 61 7.95 1.26 15.82
C PHE A 61 8.17 -0.17 16.30
N ILE A 62 7.08 -0.93 16.39
CA ILE A 62 7.17 -2.36 16.63
C ILE A 62 7.87 -3.04 15.44
N TYR A 63 8.54 -4.17 15.70
CA TYR A 63 9.17 -4.94 14.64
C TYR A 63 8.16 -5.42 13.59
N ASP A 64 6.95 -5.79 14.02
CA ASP A 64 5.94 -6.44 13.19
C ASP A 64 5.00 -5.48 12.44
N SER A 65 5.43 -4.23 12.20
CA SER A 65 4.79 -3.28 11.28
C SER A 65 5.63 -3.14 10.01
N TYR A 66 5.05 -3.47 8.85
CA TYR A 66 5.86 -3.75 7.64
C TYR A 66 5.69 -2.77 6.47
N ALA A 67 4.68 -1.90 6.47
CA ALA A 67 4.41 -1.03 5.32
C ALA A 67 5.35 0.18 5.28
N CYS A 68 5.84 0.53 4.08
CA CYS A 68 6.60 1.77 3.82
C CYS A 68 7.77 2.02 4.80
N ARG A 69 8.50 0.97 5.18
CA ARG A 69 9.67 1.03 6.06
C ARG A 69 10.87 0.34 5.41
N LYS A 70 12.07 0.87 5.67
CA LYS A 70 13.33 0.30 5.17
C LYS A 70 13.48 -1.14 5.67
N ASP A 71 13.97 -2.03 4.79
CA ASP A 71 14.16 -3.46 5.07
C ASP A 71 12.89 -4.21 5.52
N LYS A 72 11.70 -3.65 5.29
CA LYS A 72 10.39 -4.29 5.50
C LYS A 72 9.74 -4.60 4.16
N GLY A 73 8.41 -4.60 4.10
CA GLY A 73 7.63 -4.86 2.87
C GLY A 73 6.78 -6.12 2.91
N ALA A 74 5.99 -6.29 1.85
CA ALA A 74 4.91 -7.29 1.80
C ALA A 74 5.41 -8.73 1.95
N HIS A 75 6.48 -9.12 1.26
CA HIS A 75 7.00 -10.48 1.32
C HIS A 75 7.52 -10.83 2.73
N LYS A 76 8.22 -9.92 3.40
CA LYS A 76 8.67 -10.13 4.78
C LYS A 76 7.48 -10.24 5.75
N ALA A 77 6.44 -9.44 5.53
CA ALA A 77 5.22 -9.51 6.34
C ALA A 77 4.51 -10.87 6.18
N VAL A 78 4.38 -11.36 4.95
CA VAL A 78 3.77 -12.66 4.63
C VAL A 78 4.58 -13.82 5.24
N LEU A 79 5.91 -13.79 5.13
CA LEU A 79 6.78 -14.80 5.75
C LEU A 79 6.68 -14.78 7.28
N ARG A 80 6.60 -13.59 7.87
CA ARG A 80 6.40 -13.44 9.32
C ARG A 80 5.06 -14.01 9.76
N LEU A 81 3.99 -13.71 9.01
CA LEU A 81 2.67 -14.26 9.27
C LEU A 81 2.66 -15.80 9.19
N ARG A 82 3.38 -16.40 8.23
CA ARG A 82 3.55 -17.86 8.15
C ARG A 82 4.23 -18.43 9.39
N LYS A 83 5.23 -17.74 9.93
CA LYS A 83 5.87 -18.17 11.19
C LYS A 83 4.88 -18.15 12.34
N PHE A 84 4.06 -17.10 12.45
CA PHE A 84 3.03 -17.02 13.48
C PHE A 84 1.92 -18.06 13.29
N SER A 85 1.50 -18.34 12.05
CA SER A 85 0.43 -19.31 11.81
C SER A 85 0.81 -20.75 12.20
N ARG A 86 2.11 -21.09 12.22
CA ARG A 86 2.59 -22.39 12.75
C ARG A 86 2.47 -22.53 14.27
N GLN A 87 2.25 -21.42 14.98
CA GLN A 87 2.29 -21.34 16.43
C GLN A 87 0.93 -21.03 17.04
N ASN A 88 -0.13 -20.93 16.23
CA ASN A 88 -1.46 -20.53 16.70
C ASN A 88 -2.53 -21.24 15.86
N LYS A 89 -3.66 -21.60 16.46
CA LYS A 89 -4.78 -22.24 15.77
C LYS A 89 -5.70 -21.28 15.02
N TYR A 90 -5.86 -20.06 15.51
CA TYR A 90 -6.81 -19.08 14.97
C TYR A 90 -6.15 -17.75 14.62
N TYR A 91 -6.77 -17.03 13.69
CA TYR A 91 -6.41 -15.65 13.36
C TYR A 91 -7.66 -14.76 13.36
N LEU A 92 -7.42 -13.48 13.60
CA LEU A 92 -8.37 -12.40 13.38
C LEU A 92 -7.69 -11.32 12.53
N GLN A 93 -8.32 -10.95 11.43
CA GLN A 93 -7.93 -9.84 10.59
C GLN A 93 -8.96 -8.73 10.72
N ILE A 94 -8.50 -7.51 11.03
CA ILE A 94 -9.33 -6.30 11.17
C ILE A 94 -8.75 -5.17 10.31
N ASP A 95 -9.63 -4.28 9.85
CA ASP A 95 -9.34 -3.21 8.88
C ASP A 95 -9.94 -1.90 9.40
N VAL A 96 -9.20 -0.79 9.33
CA VAL A 96 -9.72 0.52 9.75
C VAL A 96 -10.61 1.12 8.65
N LYS A 97 -11.80 1.59 9.02
CA LYS A 97 -12.73 2.20 8.07
C LYS A 97 -12.15 3.50 7.51
N ASN A 98 -12.09 3.61 6.18
CA ASN A 98 -11.71 4.83 5.46
C ASN A 98 -10.46 5.52 6.04
N PHE A 99 -9.41 4.73 6.33
CA PHE A 99 -8.32 5.13 7.20
C PHE A 99 -7.72 6.51 6.86
N PHE A 100 -7.24 6.71 5.62
CA PHE A 100 -6.60 7.97 5.23
C PHE A 100 -7.50 9.20 5.37
N THR A 101 -8.80 9.12 5.04
CA THR A 101 -9.74 10.25 5.19
C THR A 101 -10.21 10.43 6.64
N SER A 102 -10.01 9.43 7.50
CA SER A 102 -10.47 9.45 8.90
C SER A 102 -9.43 9.96 9.90
N ILE A 103 -8.14 10.04 9.51
CA ILE A 103 -7.06 10.52 10.40
C ILE A 103 -7.37 11.95 10.88
N ASP A 104 -7.40 12.15 12.20
CA ASP A 104 -7.55 13.47 12.83
C ASP A 104 -6.20 14.19 12.88
N LYS A 105 -6.10 15.34 12.19
CA LYS A 105 -4.85 16.08 12.03
C LYS A 105 -4.33 16.64 13.36
N ASN A 106 -5.22 17.03 14.27
CA ASN A 106 -4.82 17.50 15.61
C ASN A 106 -4.23 16.36 16.44
N THR A 107 -4.90 15.21 16.52
CA THR A 107 -4.37 14.03 17.21
C THR A 107 -3.01 13.61 16.61
N LEU A 108 -2.89 13.61 15.28
CA LEU A 108 -1.63 13.31 14.60
C LEU A 108 -0.53 14.29 15.01
N TYR A 109 -0.83 15.59 14.99
CA TYR A 109 0.12 16.62 15.41
C TYR A 109 0.53 16.45 16.88
N SER A 110 -0.41 16.15 17.78
CA SER A 110 -0.13 15.86 19.19
C SER A 110 0.82 14.66 19.38
N ILE A 111 0.67 13.60 18.58
CA ILE A 111 1.60 12.45 18.57
C ILE A 111 3.01 12.91 18.16
N PHE A 112 3.10 13.79 17.17
CA PHE A 112 4.37 14.35 16.74
C PHE A 112 5.04 15.27 17.76
N LEU A 113 4.26 16.00 18.57
CA LEU A 113 4.78 16.87 19.62
C LEU A 113 5.49 16.12 20.76
N LYS A 114 5.25 14.81 20.91
CA LYS A 114 6.01 13.94 21.83
C LYS A 114 7.50 13.81 21.40
N GLY A 115 7.79 14.11 20.13
CA GLY A 115 9.14 14.08 19.57
C GLY A 115 9.98 15.31 19.89
N LYS A 116 11.27 15.08 20.13
CA LYS A 116 12.27 16.15 20.31
C LYS A 116 12.81 16.56 18.94
N PHE A 117 12.09 17.45 18.26
CA PHE A 117 12.47 18.04 16.97
C PHE A 117 12.75 19.53 17.12
N ASN A 118 13.69 20.07 16.34
CA ASN A 118 13.99 21.50 16.29
C ASN A 118 12.80 22.32 15.74
N LYS A 119 12.88 23.64 15.91
CA LYS A 119 11.80 24.58 15.55
C LYS A 119 11.45 24.49 14.07
N GLU A 120 12.45 24.41 13.20
CA GLU A 120 12.31 24.36 11.75
C GLU A 120 11.56 23.10 11.31
N THR A 121 11.90 21.94 11.87
CA THR A 121 11.22 20.68 11.59
C THR A 121 9.77 20.71 12.11
N ARG A 122 9.52 21.29 13.29
CA ARG A 122 8.15 21.43 13.83
C ARG A 122 7.30 22.37 12.97
N SER A 123 7.85 23.49 12.54
CA SER A 123 7.20 24.45 11.64
C SER A 123 6.81 23.77 10.32
N LEU A 124 7.76 23.06 9.70
CA LEU A 124 7.52 22.33 8.45
C LEU A 124 6.51 21.18 8.63
N LEU A 125 6.63 20.42 9.71
CA LEU A 125 5.70 19.33 10.06
C LEU A 125 4.27 19.83 10.20
N LYS A 126 4.07 20.94 10.93
CA LYS A 126 2.76 21.59 11.06
C LYS A 126 2.22 21.98 9.69
N LYS A 127 3.03 22.64 8.85
CA LYS A 127 2.63 22.98 7.47
C LYS A 127 2.20 21.74 6.68
N MET A 128 2.93 20.63 6.76
CA MET A 128 2.60 19.42 6.00
C MET A 128 1.36 18.68 6.51
N ILE A 129 1.16 18.59 7.83
CA ILE A 129 -0.02 17.92 8.41
C ILE A 129 -1.31 18.69 8.10
N PHE A 130 -1.26 20.02 8.20
CA PHE A 130 -2.43 20.88 8.01
C PHE A 130 -2.62 21.35 6.57
N HIS A 131 -1.71 21.00 5.65
CA HIS A 131 -1.89 21.27 4.23
C HIS A 131 -3.15 20.58 3.69
N ASP A 132 -3.91 21.32 2.89
CA ASP A 132 -5.10 20.85 2.21
C ASP A 132 -4.90 20.93 0.68
N PRO A 133 -4.59 19.80 0.03
CA PRO A 133 -4.33 19.78 -1.42
C PRO A 133 -5.61 19.94 -2.25
N THR A 134 -6.80 19.90 -1.65
CA THR A 134 -8.06 20.15 -2.36
C THR A 134 -8.24 21.63 -2.72
N SER A 135 -7.50 22.52 -2.04
CA SER A 135 -7.55 23.97 -2.28
C SER A 135 -6.78 24.42 -3.51
N ASN A 136 -5.78 23.66 -3.96
CA ASN A 136 -4.94 24.01 -5.11
C ASN A 136 -4.47 22.74 -5.82
N TYR A 137 -5.22 22.32 -6.84
CA TYR A 137 -4.89 21.13 -7.62
C TYR A 137 -5.14 21.31 -9.12
N TYR A 138 -4.42 20.51 -9.91
CA TYR A 138 -4.69 20.28 -11.31
C TYR A 138 -5.32 18.90 -11.48
N LEU A 139 -6.52 18.85 -12.07
CA LEU A 139 -7.20 17.61 -12.37
C LEU A 139 -6.60 16.96 -13.61
N LYS A 140 -6.06 15.74 -13.46
CA LYS A 140 -5.55 14.96 -14.59
C LYS A 140 -6.47 13.77 -14.83
N GLY A 141 -6.94 13.63 -16.06
CA GLY A 141 -7.76 12.49 -16.50
C GLY A 141 -9.26 12.80 -16.51
N ASP A 142 -10.09 11.75 -16.58
CA ASP A 142 -11.54 11.87 -16.74
C ASP A 142 -12.22 12.33 -15.43
N GLY A 143 -12.80 13.53 -15.45
CA GLY A 143 -13.55 14.10 -14.33
C GLY A 143 -14.78 13.28 -13.94
N ASN A 144 -15.37 12.51 -14.86
CA ASN A 144 -16.52 11.64 -14.57
C ASN A 144 -16.16 10.45 -13.67
N LEU A 145 -14.87 10.16 -13.49
CA LEU A 145 -14.43 9.16 -12.52
C LEU A 145 -14.50 9.67 -11.08
N PHE A 146 -14.40 10.99 -10.87
CA PHE A 146 -14.46 11.58 -9.52
C PHE A 146 -15.85 11.47 -8.92
N SER A 147 -16.90 11.70 -9.70
CA SER A 147 -18.29 11.56 -9.24
C SER A 147 -18.65 10.13 -8.82
N LYS A 148 -17.86 9.13 -9.23
CA LYS A 148 -18.04 7.72 -8.85
C LYS A 148 -17.35 7.36 -7.53
N ILE A 149 -16.52 8.23 -6.97
CA ILE A 149 -15.85 7.99 -5.69
C ILE A 149 -16.86 8.20 -4.56
N PRO A 150 -17.06 7.22 -3.65
CA PRO A 150 -17.94 7.42 -2.50
C PRO A 150 -17.46 8.62 -1.66
N PRO A 151 -18.35 9.55 -1.23
CA PRO A 151 -17.95 10.75 -0.50
C PRO A 151 -17.07 10.47 0.72
N CYS A 152 -17.35 9.38 1.44
CA CYS A 152 -16.58 8.98 2.63
C CYS A 152 -15.13 8.54 2.35
N LYS A 153 -14.74 8.39 1.08
CA LYS A 153 -13.39 8.02 0.61
C LYS A 153 -12.70 9.16 -0.14
N SER A 154 -13.30 10.34 -0.16
CA SER A 154 -12.76 11.50 -0.84
C SER A 154 -12.46 12.63 0.14
N LEU A 155 -11.29 13.23 -0.03
CA LEU A 155 -10.77 14.33 0.77
C LEU A 155 -11.61 15.60 0.54
N PHE A 156 -12.24 15.75 -0.63
CA PHE A 156 -13.14 16.86 -0.94
C PHE A 156 -14.37 16.94 -0.02
N TYR A 157 -14.81 15.82 0.54
CA TYR A 157 -15.93 15.74 1.47
C TYR A 157 -15.49 15.53 2.91
N THR A 158 -14.19 15.62 3.18
CA THR A 158 -13.63 15.42 4.52
C THR A 158 -13.56 16.77 5.24
N PRO A 159 -13.90 16.87 6.54
CA PRO A 159 -13.73 18.09 7.31
C PRO A 159 -12.28 18.59 7.28
N LYS A 160 -12.06 19.91 7.28
CA LYS A 160 -10.73 20.54 7.16
C LYS A 160 -9.64 19.96 8.07
N ASN A 161 -10.03 19.55 9.28
CA ASN A 161 -9.13 18.99 10.30
C ASN A 161 -8.96 17.46 10.25
N ARG A 162 -9.44 16.80 9.19
CA ARG A 162 -9.31 15.37 8.97
C ARG A 162 -8.74 15.06 7.62
N GLY A 163 -8.22 13.84 7.49
CA GLY A 163 -7.76 13.28 6.25
C GLY A 163 -6.31 13.62 5.90
N LEU A 164 -5.64 12.67 5.27
CA LEU A 164 -4.35 12.86 4.62
C LEU A 164 -4.45 12.46 3.14
N PRO A 165 -3.79 13.19 2.23
CA PRO A 165 -3.82 12.85 0.81
C PRO A 165 -3.10 11.53 0.53
N ILE A 166 -3.73 10.66 -0.24
CA ILE A 166 -3.07 9.47 -0.78
C ILE A 166 -2.21 9.91 -1.97
N GLY A 167 -0.93 9.51 -1.99
CA GLY A 167 0.01 9.84 -3.08
C GLY A 167 1.30 10.53 -2.60
N ASN A 168 1.29 11.08 -1.39
CA ASN A 168 2.46 11.73 -0.81
C ASN A 168 3.22 10.81 0.15
N LEU A 169 4.56 10.91 0.15
CA LEU A 169 5.45 10.17 1.04
C LEU A 169 5.15 10.48 2.52
N THR A 170 4.96 11.76 2.85
CA THR A 170 4.61 12.23 4.20
C THR A 170 3.35 11.55 4.72
N SER A 171 2.30 11.47 3.91
CA SER A 171 1.03 10.82 4.31
C SER A 171 1.23 9.35 4.70
N GLN A 172 2.05 8.60 3.97
CA GLN A 172 2.35 7.19 4.29
C GLN A 172 3.13 7.07 5.61
N PHE A 173 4.13 7.92 5.81
CA PHE A 173 4.90 7.94 7.04
C PHE A 173 4.05 8.36 8.24
N PHE A 174 3.24 9.41 8.09
CA PHE A 174 2.33 9.91 9.13
C PHE A 174 1.29 8.86 9.52
N ALA A 175 0.74 8.14 8.56
CA ALA A 175 -0.17 7.02 8.81
C ALA A 175 0.47 5.92 9.68
N ASN A 176 1.75 5.59 9.42
CA ASN A 176 2.48 4.63 10.24
C ASN A 176 2.74 5.15 11.67
N VAL A 177 3.11 6.41 11.82
CA VAL A 177 3.28 7.07 13.14
C VAL A 177 1.96 7.05 13.92
N TYR A 178 0.86 7.37 13.25
CA TYR A 178 -0.47 7.41 13.86
C TYR A 178 -0.89 6.04 14.43
N LEU A 179 -0.80 4.99 13.62
CA LEU A 179 -1.17 3.63 14.04
C LEU A 179 -0.12 2.97 14.95
N ASN A 180 1.05 3.56 15.12
CA ASN A 180 1.98 3.05 16.12
C ASN A 180 1.43 3.18 17.54
N GLU A 181 0.57 4.16 17.84
CA GLU A 181 -0.04 4.28 19.16
C GLU A 181 -0.86 3.01 19.50
N VAL A 182 -1.66 2.49 18.55
CA VAL A 182 -2.40 1.24 18.75
C VAL A 182 -1.47 0.02 18.71
N ASP A 183 -0.40 0.03 17.91
CA ASP A 183 0.61 -1.04 17.95
C ASP A 183 1.23 -1.18 19.35
N GLN A 184 1.57 -0.06 19.99
CA GLN A 184 2.14 -0.08 21.34
C GLN A 184 1.13 -0.57 22.36
N TYR A 185 -0.14 -0.15 22.26
CA TYR A 185 -1.21 -0.65 23.12
C TYR A 185 -1.38 -2.16 22.99
N ILE A 186 -1.44 -2.68 21.76
CA ILE A 186 -1.55 -4.13 21.47
C ILE A 186 -0.35 -4.90 22.05
N LYS A 187 0.87 -4.41 21.87
CA LYS A 187 2.07 -5.14 22.30
C LYS A 187 2.37 -5.00 23.79
N ARG A 188 2.11 -3.84 24.40
CA ARG A 188 2.51 -3.56 25.79
C ARG A 188 1.38 -3.76 26.79
N THR A 189 0.16 -3.38 26.43
CA THR A 189 -1.01 -3.50 27.32
C THR A 189 -1.71 -4.83 27.12
N LEU A 190 -2.17 -5.12 25.90
CA LEU A 190 -2.85 -6.39 25.59
C LEU A 190 -1.89 -7.59 25.54
N LYS A 191 -0.58 -7.33 25.42
CA LYS A 191 0.50 -8.33 25.36
C LYS A 191 0.28 -9.37 24.25
N VAL A 192 -0.31 -8.97 23.12
CA VAL A 192 -0.51 -9.86 21.97
C VAL A 192 0.85 -10.28 21.41
N LYS A 193 1.18 -11.56 21.54
CA LYS A 193 2.47 -12.11 21.09
C LYS A 193 2.57 -12.08 19.57
N HIS A 194 1.55 -12.59 18.89
CA HIS A 194 1.50 -12.75 17.44
C HIS A 194 0.57 -11.72 16.82
N TYR A 195 1.14 -10.56 16.52
CA TYR A 195 0.46 -9.44 15.91
C TYR A 195 1.31 -8.91 14.75
N ILE A 196 0.68 -8.62 13.62
CA ILE A 196 1.30 -8.05 12.44
C ILE A 196 0.42 -6.97 11.83
N ARG A 197 1.04 -5.88 11.36
CA ARG A 197 0.35 -4.77 10.68
C ARG A 197 0.97 -4.44 9.34
N TYR A 198 0.13 -4.17 8.35
CA TYR A 198 0.51 -3.59 7.06
C TYR A 198 -0.44 -2.44 6.71
N VAL A 199 0.02 -1.20 6.88
CA VAL A 199 -0.82 0.01 6.83
C VAL A 199 -1.94 -0.10 7.88
N ASP A 200 -3.19 -0.22 7.46
CA ASP A 200 -4.41 -0.34 8.26
C ASP A 200 -4.87 -1.79 8.48
N ASP A 201 -4.30 -2.74 7.73
CA ASP A 201 -4.62 -4.16 7.85
C ASP A 201 -3.85 -4.77 9.03
N MET A 202 -4.58 -5.20 10.05
CA MET A 202 -4.06 -5.74 11.30
C MET A 202 -4.46 -7.20 11.46
N ILE A 203 -3.49 -8.08 11.72
CA ILE A 203 -3.74 -9.50 11.95
C ILE A 203 -3.20 -9.92 13.31
N LEU A 204 -4.08 -10.50 14.12
CA LEU A 204 -3.80 -11.09 15.42
C LEU A 204 -3.93 -12.61 15.32
N LEU A 205 -3.10 -13.36 16.03
CA LEU A 205 -3.17 -14.81 16.10
C LEU A 205 -3.14 -15.27 17.56
N SER A 206 -3.90 -16.33 17.84
CA SER A 206 -4.05 -16.93 19.15
C SER A 206 -4.53 -18.38 19.03
N ASP A 207 -4.32 -19.17 20.07
CA ASP A 207 -4.95 -20.49 20.23
C ASP A 207 -6.40 -20.40 20.74
N ASP A 208 -6.80 -19.24 21.26
CA ASP A 208 -8.16 -18.97 21.72
C ASP A 208 -8.86 -17.94 20.82
N LYS A 209 -9.95 -18.39 20.18
CA LYS A 209 -10.82 -17.57 19.34
C LYS A 209 -11.56 -16.49 20.14
N ASN A 210 -11.95 -16.78 21.38
CA ASN A 210 -12.66 -15.82 22.22
C ASN A 210 -11.73 -14.68 22.65
N GLN A 211 -10.47 -14.98 22.95
CA GLN A 211 -9.48 -13.96 23.23
C GLN A 211 -9.25 -13.00 22.05
N LEU A 212 -9.30 -13.50 20.80
CA LEU A 212 -9.22 -12.63 19.62
C LEU A 212 -10.38 -11.64 19.56
N LEU A 213 -11.61 -12.08 19.87
CA LEU A 213 -12.79 -11.21 19.90
C LEU A 213 -12.70 -10.17 21.04
N LYS A 214 -12.20 -10.56 22.22
CA LYS A 214 -11.95 -9.60 23.31
C LYS A 214 -10.95 -8.52 22.90
N TRP A 215 -9.80 -8.93 22.34
CA TRP A 215 -8.81 -7.97 21.84
C TRP A 215 -9.35 -7.08 20.74
N ARG A 216 -10.21 -7.61 19.85
CA ARG A 216 -10.86 -6.82 18.80
C ARG A 216 -11.63 -5.65 19.40
N ASP A 217 -12.43 -5.90 20.44
CA ASP A 217 -13.29 -4.89 21.05
C ASP A 217 -12.45 -3.86 21.83
N GLU A 218 -11.43 -4.31 22.57
CA GLU A 218 -10.46 -3.42 23.23
C GLU A 218 -9.71 -2.53 22.23
N ILE A 219 -9.27 -3.09 21.10
CA ILE A 219 -8.63 -2.34 20.01
C ILE A 219 -9.61 -1.32 19.43
N ASN A 220 -10.86 -1.71 19.17
CA ASN A 220 -11.86 -0.78 18.64
C ASN A 220 -12.16 0.36 19.62
N GLY A 221 -12.22 0.08 20.93
CA GLY A 221 -12.33 1.10 21.97
C GLY A 221 -11.16 2.07 21.96
N PHE A 222 -9.93 1.55 21.96
CA PHE A 222 -8.72 2.38 21.88
C PHE A 222 -8.69 3.26 20.61
N LEU A 223 -9.01 2.67 19.46
CA LEU A 223 -9.07 3.39 18.17
C LEU A 223 -10.08 4.54 18.24
N SER A 224 -11.26 4.30 18.82
CA SER A 224 -12.31 5.32 18.95
C SER A 224 -11.89 6.44 19.90
N GLU A 225 -11.46 6.10 21.10
CA GLU A 225 -11.19 7.06 22.17
C GLU A 225 -9.91 7.87 21.95
N LYS A 226 -8.83 7.21 21.51
CA LYS A 226 -7.50 7.84 21.42
C LYS A 226 -7.20 8.35 20.03
N LEU A 227 -7.67 7.66 19.00
CA LEU A 227 -7.34 7.97 17.61
C LEU A 227 -8.55 8.44 16.78
N LYS A 228 -9.76 8.53 17.36
CA LYS A 228 -10.98 8.93 16.62
C LYS A 228 -11.20 8.11 15.34
N LEU A 229 -10.76 6.85 15.35
CA LEU A 229 -10.92 5.89 14.27
C LEU A 229 -11.97 4.85 14.63
N SER A 230 -12.41 4.08 13.63
CA SER A 230 -13.30 2.93 13.83
C SER A 230 -12.88 1.77 12.94
N LEU A 231 -13.10 0.55 13.41
CA LEU A 231 -12.97 -0.63 12.55
C LEU A 231 -14.05 -0.64 11.47
N HIS A 232 -13.74 -1.24 10.33
CA HIS A 232 -14.66 -1.35 9.21
C HIS A 232 -15.77 -2.37 9.52
N PRO A 233 -17.05 -1.96 9.50
CA PRO A 233 -18.14 -2.87 9.80
C PRO A 233 -18.17 -4.01 8.78
N GLY A 234 -18.31 -5.25 9.27
CA GLY A 234 -18.45 -6.45 8.44
C GLY A 234 -17.20 -6.86 7.65
N LYS A 235 -16.03 -6.29 7.94
CA LYS A 235 -14.76 -6.70 7.30
C LYS A 235 -13.86 -7.54 8.19
N ASP A 236 -14.21 -7.69 9.45
CA ASP A 236 -13.49 -8.55 10.37
C ASP A 236 -13.54 -9.99 9.84
N ARG A 237 -12.38 -10.65 9.80
CA ARG A 237 -12.28 -12.05 9.37
C ARG A 237 -11.63 -12.86 10.47
N ILE A 238 -12.38 -13.81 11.01
CA ILE A 238 -11.91 -14.74 12.03
C ILE A 238 -12.00 -16.16 11.50
N GLY A 239 -10.97 -16.97 11.74
CA GLY A 239 -10.95 -18.34 11.23
C GLY A 239 -9.76 -19.14 11.74
N ALA A 240 -9.78 -20.44 11.43
CA ALA A 240 -8.63 -21.31 11.67
C ALA A 240 -7.51 -20.98 10.67
N VAL A 241 -6.26 -20.99 11.14
CA VAL A 241 -5.09 -20.71 10.29
C VAL A 241 -4.93 -21.72 9.15
N GLU A 242 -5.40 -22.96 9.36
CA GLU A 242 -5.35 -24.04 8.37
C GLU A 242 -6.20 -23.76 7.14
N ASN A 243 -7.26 -22.95 7.28
CA ASN A 243 -8.07 -22.52 6.15
C ASN A 243 -7.32 -21.52 5.24
N GLY A 244 -6.24 -20.93 5.75
CA GLY A 244 -5.39 -19.97 5.06
C GLY A 244 -5.82 -18.53 5.30
N ILE A 245 -4.82 -17.68 5.51
CA ILE A 245 -4.99 -16.25 5.82
C ILE A 245 -4.74 -15.44 4.55
N ASP A 246 -5.76 -14.71 4.10
CA ASP A 246 -5.64 -13.81 2.95
C ASP A 246 -4.85 -12.55 3.30
N PHE A 247 -3.62 -12.44 2.80
CA PHE A 247 -2.78 -11.30 3.14
C PHE A 247 -1.87 -10.89 1.97
N LEU A 248 -1.90 -9.60 1.63
CA LEU A 248 -1.00 -8.96 0.65
C LEU A 248 -0.83 -9.69 -0.70
N GLY A 249 -1.92 -10.28 -1.21
CA GLY A 249 -1.91 -11.01 -2.49
C GLY A 249 -1.56 -12.49 -2.38
N TYR A 250 -1.41 -13.00 -1.17
CA TYR A 250 -1.14 -14.40 -0.86
C TYR A 250 -2.22 -15.02 0.03
N ILE A 251 -2.24 -16.35 0.09
CA ILE A 251 -2.99 -17.15 1.06
C ILE A 251 -1.93 -17.84 1.92
N VAL A 252 -1.81 -17.43 3.17
CA VAL A 252 -0.79 -17.93 4.09
C VAL A 252 -1.35 -19.09 4.90
N ARG A 253 -0.77 -20.27 4.73
CA ARG A 253 -1.04 -21.44 5.57
C ARG A 253 0.22 -21.77 6.38
N PRO A 254 0.11 -22.58 7.46
CA PRO A 254 1.28 -22.93 8.28
C PRO A 254 2.42 -23.55 7.46
N ASN A 255 2.08 -24.48 6.57
CA ASN A 255 3.09 -25.26 5.86
C ASN A 255 3.50 -24.69 4.51
N TYR A 256 2.66 -23.89 3.86
CA TYR A 256 2.92 -23.35 2.52
C TYR A 256 2.17 -22.03 2.29
N ILE A 257 2.55 -21.29 1.26
CA ILE A 257 1.95 -20.03 0.84
C ILE A 257 1.44 -20.19 -0.58
N LEU A 258 0.22 -19.79 -0.86
CA LEU A 258 -0.31 -19.76 -2.23
C LEU A 258 -0.47 -18.32 -2.72
N SER A 259 -0.51 -18.15 -4.04
CA SER A 259 -0.97 -16.89 -4.64
C SER A 259 -2.49 -16.79 -4.60
N ARG A 260 -3.04 -15.60 -4.35
CA ARG A 260 -4.49 -15.37 -4.36
C ARG A 260 -5.06 -15.63 -5.75
N ARG A 261 -6.20 -16.32 -5.81
CA ARG A 261 -6.91 -16.60 -7.07
C ARG A 261 -7.15 -15.34 -7.91
N ARG A 262 -7.46 -14.21 -7.27
CA ARG A 262 -7.61 -12.91 -7.95
C ARG A 262 -6.35 -12.50 -8.72
N VAL A 263 -5.16 -12.68 -8.14
CA VAL A 263 -3.88 -12.30 -8.78
C VAL A 263 -3.64 -13.14 -10.03
N ALA A 264 -3.78 -14.47 -9.91
CA ALA A 264 -3.68 -15.38 -11.04
C ALA A 264 -4.76 -15.11 -12.10
N GLY A 265 -6.00 -14.83 -11.67
CA GLY A 265 -7.11 -14.46 -12.55
C GLY A 265 -6.85 -13.19 -13.35
N ASN A 266 -6.21 -12.18 -12.75
CA ASN A 266 -5.80 -10.98 -13.48
C ASN A 266 -4.79 -11.29 -14.58
N LEU A 267 -3.76 -12.09 -14.29
CA LEU A 267 -2.79 -12.49 -15.32
C LEU A 267 -3.48 -13.28 -16.44
N LYS A 268 -4.36 -14.24 -16.10
CA LYS A 268 -5.13 -15.00 -17.09
C LYS A 268 -5.94 -14.08 -18.02
N LYS A 269 -6.56 -13.02 -17.50
CA LYS A 269 -7.26 -12.02 -18.31
C LYS A 269 -6.32 -11.28 -19.26
N LYS A 270 -5.12 -10.91 -18.79
CA LYS A 270 -4.10 -10.23 -19.61
C LYS A 270 -3.53 -11.14 -20.70
N LEU A 271 -3.19 -12.38 -20.37
CA LEU A 271 -2.75 -13.38 -21.35
C LEU A 271 -3.82 -13.62 -22.42
N ASN A 272 -5.11 -13.66 -22.03
CA ASN A 272 -6.21 -13.77 -22.99
C ASN A 272 -6.28 -12.55 -23.93
N LEU A 273 -6.06 -11.34 -23.43
CA LEU A 273 -5.97 -10.14 -24.28
C LEU A 273 -4.80 -10.24 -25.26
N PHE A 274 -3.63 -10.70 -24.79
CA PHE A 274 -2.46 -10.89 -25.63
C PHE A 274 -2.70 -11.90 -26.74
N ASN A 275 -3.33 -13.04 -26.42
CA ASN A 275 -3.72 -14.05 -27.42
C ASN A 275 -4.78 -13.56 -28.42
N LYS A 276 -5.56 -12.53 -28.07
CA LYS A 276 -6.51 -11.86 -28.97
C LYS A 276 -5.88 -10.77 -29.84
N GLY A 277 -4.56 -10.59 -29.79
CA GLY A 277 -3.88 -9.60 -30.62
C GLY A 277 -3.87 -8.19 -30.00
N TYR A 278 -3.84 -8.07 -28.68
CA TYR A 278 -3.73 -6.78 -28.00
C TYR A 278 -2.56 -6.77 -27.01
N TYR A 279 -1.95 -5.63 -26.74
CA TYR A 279 -1.02 -5.46 -25.61
C TYR A 279 -1.48 -4.33 -24.69
N LEU A 280 -0.85 -4.22 -23.53
CA LEU A 280 -1.23 -3.26 -22.50
C LEU A 280 -0.19 -2.14 -22.38
N LEU A 281 -0.66 -0.91 -22.53
CA LEU A 281 0.05 0.29 -22.14
C LEU A 281 -0.49 0.76 -20.78
N SER A 282 0.41 0.84 -19.80
CA SER A 282 0.09 1.45 -18.52
C SER A 282 0.48 2.92 -18.56
N ASN A 283 -0.48 3.80 -18.38
CA ASN A 283 -0.20 5.15 -17.90
C ASN A 283 -0.53 5.22 -16.39
N ASN A 284 -0.17 6.32 -15.72
CA ASN A 284 -0.38 6.47 -14.27
C ASN A 284 -1.86 6.38 -13.81
N GLN A 285 -2.83 6.28 -14.72
CA GLN A 285 -4.27 6.39 -14.43
C GLN A 285 -5.06 5.15 -14.87
N LYS A 286 -4.71 4.57 -16.02
CA LYS A 286 -5.45 3.47 -16.66
C LYS A 286 -4.51 2.57 -17.46
N GLN A 287 -4.85 1.28 -17.50
CA GLN A 287 -4.32 0.35 -18.48
C GLN A 287 -5.17 0.45 -19.75
N ILE A 288 -4.52 0.81 -20.85
CA ILE A 288 -5.13 0.90 -22.17
C ILE A 288 -4.69 -0.34 -22.96
N SER A 289 -5.65 -1.01 -23.61
CA SER A 289 -5.38 -2.09 -24.55
C SER A 289 -5.24 -1.51 -25.95
N LEU A 290 -4.10 -1.75 -26.61
CA LEU A 290 -3.88 -1.40 -28.01
C LEU A 290 -3.74 -2.68 -28.85
N PRO A 291 -4.16 -2.67 -30.12
CA PRO A 291 -3.93 -3.79 -31.02
C PRO A 291 -2.43 -4.03 -31.20
N LEU A 292 -2.03 -5.29 -31.30
CA LEU A 292 -0.69 -5.70 -31.69
C LEU A 292 -0.51 -5.53 -33.19
N SER A 293 0.73 -5.24 -33.59
CA SER A 293 1.16 -5.33 -34.98
C SER A 293 1.01 -6.76 -35.50
N SER A 294 0.77 -6.94 -36.81
CA SER A 294 0.60 -8.28 -37.43
C SER A 294 1.75 -9.22 -37.10
N ASN A 295 2.97 -8.67 -37.10
CA ASN A 295 4.16 -9.23 -36.46
C ASN A 295 4.52 -8.33 -35.28
N PRO A 296 4.43 -8.81 -34.02
CA PRO A 296 4.74 -8.00 -32.85
C PRO A 296 6.16 -7.45 -32.89
N THR A 297 6.31 -6.16 -32.59
CA THR A 297 7.64 -5.52 -32.50
C THR A 297 8.36 -5.92 -31.21
N ASP A 298 9.68 -5.73 -31.17
CA ASP A 298 10.47 -5.98 -29.95
C ASP A 298 9.96 -5.19 -28.74
N GLU A 299 9.47 -3.96 -28.96
CA GLU A 299 8.89 -3.14 -27.90
C GLU A 299 7.57 -3.72 -27.37
N GLU A 300 6.69 -4.18 -28.26
CA GLU A 300 5.44 -4.84 -27.89
C GLU A 300 5.71 -6.13 -27.10
N ILE A 301 6.68 -6.94 -27.57
CA ILE A 301 7.13 -8.16 -26.89
C ILE A 301 7.69 -7.83 -25.51
N ALA A 302 8.56 -6.81 -25.39
CA ALA A 302 9.13 -6.37 -24.12
C ALA A 302 8.05 -5.89 -23.13
N ARG A 303 7.01 -5.19 -23.61
CA ARG A 303 5.86 -4.77 -22.78
C ARG A 303 5.02 -5.95 -22.27
N MET A 304 4.80 -6.95 -23.12
CA MET A 304 4.14 -8.18 -22.69
C MET A 304 5.01 -8.96 -21.69
N LEU A 305 6.32 -9.07 -21.95
CA LEU A 305 7.29 -9.73 -21.08
C LEU A 305 7.33 -9.09 -19.68
N THR A 306 7.48 -7.77 -19.59
CA THR A 306 7.48 -7.03 -18.32
C THR A 306 6.18 -7.26 -17.54
N THR A 307 5.04 -7.30 -18.24
CA THR A 307 3.75 -7.65 -17.62
C THR A 307 3.79 -9.07 -17.04
N VAL A 308 4.19 -10.08 -17.83
CA VAL A 308 4.24 -11.48 -17.38
C VAL A 308 5.21 -11.64 -16.20
N ASN A 309 6.43 -11.11 -16.32
CA ASN A 309 7.47 -11.20 -15.31
C ASN A 309 7.11 -10.47 -14.02
N SER A 310 6.29 -9.42 -14.05
CA SER A 310 5.76 -8.80 -12.83
C SER A 310 4.92 -9.79 -12.01
N TYR A 311 4.05 -10.57 -12.65
CA TYR A 311 3.24 -11.59 -11.96
C TYR A 311 4.06 -12.80 -11.54
N TYR A 312 4.96 -13.28 -12.40
CA TYR A 312 5.84 -14.40 -12.07
C TYR A 312 6.83 -14.06 -10.94
N GLY A 313 7.30 -12.81 -10.91
CA GLY A 313 8.04 -12.24 -9.80
C GLY A 313 7.26 -12.18 -8.48
N HIS A 314 5.93 -12.07 -8.50
CA HIS A 314 5.08 -12.25 -7.31
C HIS A 314 4.90 -13.75 -6.98
N PHE A 315 4.62 -14.58 -7.97
CA PHE A 315 4.39 -16.01 -7.78
C PHE A 315 5.60 -16.75 -7.21
N LYS A 316 6.83 -16.36 -7.56
CA LYS A 316 8.05 -17.00 -7.05
C LYS A 316 8.21 -16.94 -5.52
N HIS A 317 7.51 -16.03 -4.85
CA HIS A 317 7.54 -15.91 -3.38
C HIS A 317 6.48 -16.80 -2.68
N ALA A 318 5.85 -17.71 -3.42
CA ALA A 318 4.85 -18.65 -2.93
C ALA A 318 5.00 -20.02 -3.61
N ASP A 319 4.40 -21.04 -3.01
CA ASP A 319 4.35 -22.43 -3.48
C ASP A 319 3.42 -22.55 -4.70
N THR A 320 3.91 -22.08 -5.84
CA THR A 320 3.12 -21.86 -7.06
C THR A 320 3.70 -22.54 -8.30
N TYR A 321 4.63 -23.49 -8.15
CA TYR A 321 5.26 -24.18 -9.29
C TYR A 321 4.22 -24.72 -10.28
N ASN A 322 3.26 -25.51 -9.81
CA ASN A 322 2.21 -26.07 -10.67
C ASN A 322 1.33 -24.99 -11.32
N LEU A 323 1.07 -23.87 -10.62
CA LEU A 323 0.35 -22.74 -11.18
C LEU A 323 1.15 -22.08 -12.31
N ARG A 324 2.43 -21.81 -12.09
CA ARG A 324 3.34 -21.20 -13.07
C ARG A 324 3.48 -22.08 -14.30
N LYS A 325 3.76 -23.37 -14.11
CA LYS A 325 3.80 -24.37 -15.19
C LYS A 325 2.49 -24.40 -15.98
N ASN A 326 1.34 -24.51 -15.31
CA ASN A 326 0.04 -24.52 -15.97
C ASN A 326 -0.26 -23.24 -16.78
N LEU A 327 0.13 -22.07 -16.27
CA LEU A 327 -0.05 -20.80 -16.97
C LEU A 327 0.80 -20.74 -18.24
N TYR A 328 2.05 -21.21 -18.18
CA TYR A 328 2.89 -21.35 -19.37
C TYR A 328 2.25 -22.31 -20.37
N GLU A 329 2.02 -23.56 -19.96
CA GLU A 329 1.59 -24.64 -20.85
C GLU A 329 0.23 -24.36 -21.49
N ASN A 330 -0.75 -23.87 -20.72
CA ASN A 330 -2.14 -23.85 -21.15
C ASN A 330 -2.72 -22.45 -21.40
N ARG A 331 -2.00 -21.36 -21.06
CA ARG A 331 -2.54 -19.99 -21.17
C ARG A 331 -1.66 -19.03 -21.96
N MET A 332 -0.37 -19.30 -22.09
CA MET A 332 0.56 -18.38 -22.75
C MET A 332 0.35 -18.29 -24.27
N GLY A 333 -0.21 -19.33 -24.91
CA GLY A 333 -0.63 -19.28 -26.32
C GLY A 333 0.48 -18.84 -27.27
N LYS A 334 0.19 -17.86 -28.14
CA LYS A 334 1.13 -17.35 -29.16
C LYS A 334 2.39 -16.72 -28.57
N LEU A 335 2.36 -16.30 -27.29
CA LEU A 335 3.53 -15.70 -26.65
C LEU A 335 4.68 -16.70 -26.48
N LYS A 336 4.43 -18.01 -26.53
CA LYS A 336 5.49 -19.01 -26.46
C LYS A 336 6.47 -18.94 -27.63
N ASN A 337 6.05 -18.38 -28.76
CA ASN A 337 6.93 -18.17 -29.92
C ASN A 337 7.96 -17.07 -29.68
N TYR A 338 7.70 -16.19 -28.71
CA TYR A 338 8.53 -15.02 -28.41
C TYR A 338 9.19 -15.10 -27.04
N LEU A 339 8.63 -15.88 -26.11
CA LEU A 339 9.04 -15.91 -24.70
C LEU A 339 9.35 -17.34 -24.25
N GLU A 340 10.55 -17.53 -23.71
CA GLU A 340 10.99 -18.82 -23.16
C GLU A 340 11.10 -18.79 -21.63
N PRO A 341 10.69 -19.88 -20.93
CA PRO A 341 10.76 -19.96 -19.48
C PRO A 341 12.19 -20.15 -19.00
N VAL A 342 12.52 -19.54 -17.86
CA VAL A 342 13.83 -19.64 -17.20
C VAL A 342 13.64 -20.11 -15.74
N ASP A 343 14.62 -20.84 -15.21
CA ASP A 343 14.67 -21.33 -13.82
C ASP A 343 13.37 -22.01 -13.36
N ASN A 344 12.95 -23.08 -14.03
CA ASN A 344 11.73 -23.81 -13.68
C ASN A 344 10.49 -22.89 -13.61
N TYR A 345 10.30 -22.11 -14.68
CA TYR A 345 9.23 -21.12 -14.84
C TYR A 345 9.28 -19.99 -13.79
N ALA A 346 10.44 -19.60 -13.25
CA ALA A 346 10.52 -18.48 -12.30
C ALA A 346 10.29 -17.14 -12.97
N HIS A 347 10.75 -17.01 -14.21
CA HIS A 347 10.57 -15.83 -15.06
C HIS A 347 10.72 -16.24 -16.54
N PHE A 348 10.62 -15.28 -17.44
CA PHE A 348 10.79 -15.45 -18.88
C PHE A 348 11.83 -14.48 -19.42
N ARG A 349 12.40 -14.83 -20.57
CA ARG A 349 13.18 -13.93 -21.43
C ARG A 349 12.68 -14.01 -22.87
N ILE A 350 13.08 -13.05 -23.71
CA ILE A 350 12.77 -13.08 -25.14
C ILE A 350 13.55 -14.25 -25.76
N ALA A 351 12.86 -15.11 -26.52
CA ALA A 351 13.46 -16.19 -27.27
C ALA A 351 14.35 -15.60 -28.38
N LYS A 352 15.54 -16.18 -28.57
CA LYS A 352 16.47 -15.77 -29.62
C LYS A 352 16.09 -16.33 -30.97
#